data_AF-A0A1J5FEC7-F1
#
_entry.id   AF-A0A1J5FEC7-F1
#
_cell.length_a   1.000
_cell.length_b   1.000
_cell.length_c   1.000
_cell.angle_alpha   90.00
_cell.angle_beta   90.00
_cell.angle_gamma   90.00
#
_symmetry.space_group_name_H-M   'P 1'
#
loop_
_entity.id
_entity.type
_entity.pdbx_description
1 polymer ?
#
loop_
_entity_poly.entity_id
_entity_poly.type
_entity_poly.pdbx_seq_one_letter_code
_entity_poly.pdbx_strand_id
1 'polypeptide(L)'
;MNPKKGILIGLLFAFLVMGILSMQRAMPEEKNERIYKAVKIYSPYTLEKRIGGLTIINTQTGDKEKPSAADVLLRLDELDKEWGKSHLQVIDKSLIVLGENNQTIVKIFIETENERAFIKSFYGI
;
A
#
# COMPACT_ATOMS: atom_id res chain seq x y z
N MET A 1 3.04 40.95 -24.37
CA MET A 1 3.79 39.97 -23.54
C MET A 1 4.99 39.49 -24.33
N ASN A 2 6.22 39.55 -23.79
CA ASN A 2 7.42 39.12 -24.54
C ASN A 2 7.32 37.59 -24.76
N PRO A 3 7.35 37.08 -26.00
CA PRO A 3 7.13 35.65 -26.30
C PRO A 3 8.12 34.74 -25.57
N LYS A 4 9.36 35.21 -25.33
CA LYS A 4 10.35 34.47 -24.54
C LYS A 4 9.93 34.28 -23.08
N LYS A 5 9.26 35.29 -22.48
CA LYS A 5 8.69 35.19 -21.13
C LYS A 5 7.45 34.29 -21.10
N GLY A 6 6.63 34.31 -22.16
CA GLY A 6 5.48 33.41 -22.29
C GLY A 6 5.89 31.94 -22.38
N ILE A 7 6.94 31.62 -23.14
CA ILE A 7 7.50 30.27 -23.23
C ILE A 7 8.06 29.82 -21.88
N LEU A 8 8.80 30.68 -21.18
CA LEU A 8 9.35 30.35 -19.86
C LEU A 8 8.24 30.09 -18.83
N ILE A 9 7.18 30.91 -18.81
CA ILE A 9 6.03 30.72 -17.91
C ILE A 9 5.28 29.43 -18.27
N GLY A 10 5.05 29.16 -19.55
CA GLY A 10 4.40 27.92 -20.00
C GLY A 10 5.20 26.68 -19.63
N LEU A 11 6.53 26.73 -19.76
CA LEU A 11 7.43 25.64 -19.35
C LEU A 11 7.37 25.41 -17.83
N LEU A 12 7.43 26.49 -17.03
CA LEU A 12 7.30 26.39 -15.57
C LEU A 12 5.95 25.81 -15.16
N PHE A 13 4.87 26.22 -15.82
CA PHE A 13 3.54 25.68 -15.56
C PHE A 13 3.45 24.19 -15.90
N ALA A 14 4.02 23.77 -17.04
CA ALA A 14 4.07 22.35 -17.41
C ALA A 14 4.85 21.52 -16.38
N PHE A 15 6.00 22.01 -15.89
CA PHE A 15 6.74 21.35 -14.83
C PHE A 15 5.97 21.29 -13.51
N LEU A 16 5.24 22.35 -13.15
CA LEU A 16 4.40 22.37 -11.95
C LEU A 16 3.31 21.29 -12.02
N VAL A 17 2.58 21.22 -13.14
CA VAL A 17 1.52 20.22 -13.35
C VAL A 17 2.10 18.81 -13.31
N MET A 18 3.21 18.56 -14.02
CA MET A 18 3.92 17.27 -13.98
C MET A 18 4.38 16.92 -12.56
N GLY A 19 4.89 17.89 -11.79
CA GLY A 19 5.31 17.69 -10.41
C GLY A 19 4.15 17.26 -9.51
N ILE A 20 3.00 17.93 -9.61
CA ILE A 20 1.79 17.58 -8.84
C ILE A 20 1.31 16.18 -9.20
N LEU A 21 1.22 15.85 -10.49
CA LEU A 21 0.79 14.52 -10.95
C LEU A 21 1.74 13.42 -10.46
N SER A 22 3.06 13.66 -10.50
CA SER A 22 4.04 12.71 -9.99
C SER A 22 3.92 12.50 -8.47
N MET A 23 3.69 13.57 -7.69
CA MET A 23 3.46 13.44 -6.25
C MET A 23 2.20 12.65 -5.93
N GLN A 24 1.10 12.91 -6.63
CA GLN A 24 -0.16 12.19 -6.44
C GLN A 24 -0.03 10.68 -6.73
N ARG A 25 0.78 10.31 -7.73
CA ARG A 25 1.04 8.89 -8.06
C ARG A 25 1.95 8.19 -7.06
N ALA A 26 2.84 8.95 -6.40
CA ALA A 26 3.77 8.41 -5.40
C ALA A 26 3.14 8.26 -4.01
N MET A 27 1.95 8.82 -3.78
CA MET A 27 1.25 8.69 -2.50
C MET A 27 0.57 7.31 -2.39
N PRO A 28 0.80 6.56 -1.30
CA PRO A 28 0.08 5.32 -1.04
C PRO A 28 -1.41 5.58 -0.80
N GLU A 29 -2.23 4.56 -1.05
CA GLU A 29 -3.67 4.63 -0.86
C GLU A 29 -4.02 4.97 0.59
N GLU A 30 -5.07 5.76 0.81
CA GLU A 30 -5.53 6.08 2.17
C GLU A 30 -6.06 4.80 2.84
N LYS A 31 -5.44 4.40 3.95
CA LYS A 31 -5.73 3.12 4.60
C LYS A 31 -6.72 3.30 5.74
N ASN A 32 -7.68 2.38 5.85
CA ASN A 32 -8.45 2.27 7.09
C ASN A 32 -7.53 1.79 8.22
N GLU A 33 -7.26 2.66 9.19
CA GLU A 33 -6.29 2.36 10.24
C GLU A 33 -6.59 1.09 11.03
N ARG A 34 -7.87 0.83 11.38
CA ARG A 34 -8.25 -0.28 12.26
C ARG A 34 -8.03 -1.62 11.56
N ILE A 35 -8.64 -1.80 10.38
CA ILE A 35 -8.53 -3.06 9.62
C ILE A 35 -7.10 -3.27 9.17
N TYR A 36 -6.44 -2.25 8.60
CA TYR A 36 -5.08 -2.40 8.11
C TYR A 36 -4.12 -2.77 9.24
N LYS A 37 -4.17 -2.10 10.40
CA LYS A 37 -3.31 -2.46 11.55
C LYS A 37 -3.60 -3.87 12.05
N ALA A 38 -4.88 -4.26 12.15
CA ALA A 38 -5.26 -5.59 12.61
C ALA A 38 -4.75 -6.70 11.66
N VAL A 39 -4.85 -6.49 10.35
CA VAL A 39 -4.36 -7.44 9.33
C VAL A 39 -2.83 -7.44 9.26
N LYS A 40 -2.19 -6.26 9.36
CA LYS A 40 -0.75 -6.10 9.14
C LYS A 40 0.12 -6.91 10.11
N ILE A 41 -0.38 -7.20 11.31
CA ILE A 41 0.32 -8.04 12.30
C ILE A 41 0.59 -9.46 11.76
N TYR A 42 -0.25 -9.94 10.84
CA TYR A 42 -0.16 -11.29 10.27
C TYR A 42 0.57 -11.33 8.93
N SER A 43 0.69 -10.19 8.23
CA SER A 43 1.47 -10.11 6.99
C SER A 43 2.96 -10.26 7.29
N PRO A 44 3.70 -11.07 6.51
CA PRO A 44 5.12 -11.30 6.74
C PRO A 44 6.00 -10.12 6.27
N TYR A 45 5.46 -9.14 5.56
CA TYR A 45 6.24 -8.08 4.94
C TYR A 45 6.44 -6.89 5.88
N THR A 46 7.70 -6.57 6.19
CA THR A 46 8.07 -5.45 7.07
C THR A 46 9.16 -4.58 6.48
N LEU A 47 9.30 -3.35 6.98
CA LEU A 47 10.34 -2.40 6.54
C LEU A 47 11.54 -2.44 7.48
N GLU A 48 12.72 -2.69 6.92
CA GLU A 48 14.02 -2.64 7.59
C GLU A 48 14.78 -1.38 7.16
N LYS A 49 15.32 -0.64 8.14
CA LYS A 49 16.16 0.54 7.88
C LYS A 49 17.56 0.11 7.40
N ARG A 50 18.08 0.76 6.37
CA ARG A 50 19.46 0.62 5.90
C ARG A 50 20.10 1.99 5.64
N ILE A 51 21.42 2.02 5.53
CA ILE A 51 22.20 3.25 5.27
C ILE A 51 21.69 4.01 4.02
N GLY A 52 21.23 3.28 3.01
CA GLY A 52 20.67 3.84 1.76
C GLY A 52 19.14 3.78 1.65
N GLY A 53 18.40 3.95 2.75
CA GLY A 53 16.93 4.02 2.75
C GLY A 53 16.24 2.83 3.39
N LEU A 54 15.18 2.32 2.76
CA LEU A 54 14.34 1.24 3.28
C LEU A 54 14.50 -0.04 2.46
N THR A 55 14.32 -1.18 3.12
CA THR A 55 14.29 -2.52 2.52
C THR A 55 13.01 -3.20 2.98
N ILE A 56 12.30 -3.85 2.08
CA ILE A 56 11.17 -4.71 2.47
C ILE A 56 11.75 -6.10 2.73
N ILE A 57 11.45 -6.67 3.89
CA ILE A 57 11.84 -8.03 4.25
C ILE A 57 10.60 -8.88 4.48
N ASN A 58 10.58 -10.07 3.90
CA ASN A 58 9.66 -11.14 4.29
C ASN A 58 10.24 -11.83 5.53
N THR A 59 9.56 -11.73 6.67
CA THR A 59 10.05 -12.27 7.95
C THR A 59 10.00 -13.80 8.05
N GLN A 60 9.23 -14.47 7.19
CA GLN A 60 9.14 -15.93 7.16
C GLN A 60 10.25 -16.55 6.31
N THR A 61 10.54 -16.00 5.13
CA THR A 61 11.56 -16.54 4.21
C THR A 61 12.92 -15.87 4.35
N GLY A 62 12.96 -14.65 4.88
CA GLY A 62 14.15 -13.80 4.91
C GLY A 62 14.44 -13.06 3.61
N ASP A 63 13.58 -13.19 2.60
CA ASP A 63 13.75 -12.54 1.30
C ASP A 63 13.69 -11.02 1.44
N LYS A 64 14.56 -10.32 0.71
CA LYS A 64 14.70 -8.86 0.77
C LYS A 64 14.46 -8.23 -0.59
N GLU A 65 13.47 -7.35 -0.64
CA GLU A 65 13.26 -6.46 -1.76
C GLU A 65 13.82 -5.07 -1.46
N LYS A 66 14.52 -4.50 -2.45
CA LYS A 66 15.22 -3.22 -2.32
C LYS A 66 14.68 -2.19 -3.33
N PRO A 67 13.39 -1.82 -3.29
CA PRO A 67 12.85 -0.82 -4.21
C PRO A 67 13.56 0.53 -4.05
N SER A 68 13.31 1.43 -5.00
CA SER A 68 13.70 2.83 -4.87
C SER A 68 13.02 3.47 -3.67
N ALA A 69 13.59 4.56 -3.14
CA ALA A 69 12.96 5.29 -2.04
C ALA A 69 11.58 5.87 -2.41
N ALA A 70 11.34 6.15 -3.71
CA ALA A 70 10.06 6.64 -4.21
C ALA A 70 8.99 5.54 -4.22
N ASP A 71 9.39 4.29 -4.44
CA ASP A 71 8.45 3.19 -4.69
C ASP A 71 8.29 2.23 -3.50
N VAL A 72 9.15 2.32 -2.48
CA VAL A 72 9.19 1.31 -1.39
C VAL A 72 7.85 1.17 -0.64
N LEU A 73 7.10 2.26 -0.46
CA LEU A 73 5.79 2.20 0.19
C LEU A 73 4.74 1.59 -0.74
N LEU A 74 4.77 1.94 -2.03
CA LEU A 74 3.87 1.37 -3.04
C LEU A 74 4.12 -0.13 -3.18
N ARG A 75 5.38 -0.55 -3.23
CA ARG A 75 5.75 -1.96 -3.31
C ARG A 75 5.34 -2.75 -2.07
N LEU A 76 5.45 -2.15 -0.89
CA LEU A 76 4.95 -2.77 0.34
C LEU A 76 3.43 -2.98 0.26
N ASP A 77 2.69 -2.00 -0.26
CA ASP A 77 1.25 -2.11 -0.44
C ASP A 77 0.89 -3.20 -1.45
N GLU A 78 1.60 -3.29 -2.58
CA GLU A 78 1.42 -4.39 -3.54
C GLU A 78 1.60 -5.77 -2.89
N LEU A 79 2.67 -5.95 -2.10
CA LEU A 79 2.93 -7.19 -1.40
C LEU A 79 1.84 -7.52 -0.37
N ASP A 80 1.38 -6.52 0.38
CA ASP A 80 0.26 -6.69 1.32
C ASP A 80 -1.05 -7.01 0.60
N LYS A 81 -1.29 -6.44 -0.59
CA LYS A 81 -2.47 -6.73 -1.43
C LYS A 81 -2.41 -8.15 -2.00
N GLU A 82 -1.27 -8.57 -2.53
CA GLU A 82 -1.04 -9.91 -3.07
C GLU A 82 -1.20 -10.97 -1.97
N TRP A 83 -0.60 -10.74 -0.81
CA TRP A 83 -0.75 -11.61 0.36
C TRP A 83 -2.20 -11.65 0.85
N GLY A 84 -2.87 -10.50 0.90
CA GLY A 84 -4.25 -10.42 1.34
C GLY A 84 -5.21 -11.24 0.48
N LYS A 85 -5.00 -11.33 -0.83
CA LYS A 85 -5.84 -12.14 -1.73
C LYS A 85 -5.79 -13.63 -1.44
N SER A 86 -4.66 -14.14 -0.94
CA SER A 86 -4.50 -15.55 -0.61
C SER A 86 -4.80 -15.87 0.86
N HIS A 87 -4.62 -14.91 1.77
CA HIS A 87 -4.71 -15.12 3.21
C HIS A 87 -5.90 -14.44 3.88
N LEU A 88 -6.71 -13.67 3.15
CA LEU A 88 -7.89 -13.02 3.70
C LEU A 88 -9.16 -13.51 3.00
N GLN A 89 -10.17 -13.76 3.81
CA GLN A 89 -11.49 -14.15 3.32
C GLN A 89 -12.57 -13.38 4.07
N VAL A 90 -13.51 -12.78 3.33
CA VAL A 90 -14.68 -12.14 3.93
C VAL A 90 -15.78 -13.17 4.10
N ILE A 91 -16.21 -13.41 5.34
CA ILE A 91 -17.37 -14.25 5.67
C ILE A 91 -18.35 -13.40 6.50
N ASP A 92 -19.54 -13.18 5.96
CA ASP A 92 -20.60 -12.34 6.52
C ASP A 92 -20.13 -10.91 6.87
N LYS A 93 -19.98 -10.63 8.17
CA LYS A 93 -19.53 -9.37 8.76
C LYS A 93 -18.14 -9.50 9.36
N SER A 94 -17.33 -10.42 8.87
CA SER A 94 -15.99 -10.64 9.42
C SER A 94 -14.99 -10.93 8.33
N LEU A 95 -13.79 -10.39 8.54
CA LEU A 95 -12.60 -10.70 7.78
C LEU A 95 -11.85 -11.80 8.52
N ILE A 96 -11.65 -12.92 7.85
CA ILE A 96 -10.91 -14.07 8.37
C ILE A 96 -9.50 -14.00 7.81
N VAL A 97 -8.51 -14.13 8.70
CA VAL A 97 -7.12 -14.32 8.33
C VAL A 97 -6.83 -15.82 8.35
N LEU A 98 -6.43 -16.34 7.20
CA LEU A 98 -6.06 -17.73 6.97
C LEU A 98 -4.54 -17.88 7.13
N GLY A 99 -4.11 -19.00 7.70
CA GLY A 99 -2.71 -19.42 7.70
C GLY A 99 -2.38 -20.33 6.54
N GLU A 100 -1.10 -20.71 6.42
CA GLU A 100 -0.53 -21.52 5.33
C GLU A 100 -1.31 -22.81 5.02
N ASN A 101 -1.91 -23.46 6.02
CA ASN A 101 -2.70 -24.69 5.85
C ASN A 101 -4.22 -24.44 5.73
N ASN A 102 -4.63 -23.25 5.31
CA ASN A 102 -6.04 -22.83 5.23
C ASN A 102 -6.79 -22.86 6.58
N GLN A 103 -6.03 -22.83 7.68
CA GLN A 103 -6.56 -22.76 9.04
C GLN A 103 -6.91 -21.32 9.40
N THR A 104 -8.04 -21.11 10.08
CA THR A 104 -8.39 -19.78 10.60
C THR A 104 -7.46 -19.39 11.73
N ILE A 105 -6.66 -18.33 11.53
CA ILE A 105 -5.79 -17.75 12.56
C ILE A 105 -6.60 -16.80 13.43
N VAL A 106 -7.34 -15.87 12.80
CA VAL A 106 -8.13 -14.88 13.50
C VAL A 106 -9.35 -14.46 12.70
N LYS A 107 -10.38 -14.00 13.41
CA LYS A 107 -11.57 -13.38 12.86
C LYS A 107 -11.65 -11.94 13.33
N ILE A 108 -11.62 -11.00 12.39
CA ILE A 108 -11.72 -9.56 12.63
C ILE A 108 -13.14 -9.13 12.24
N PHE A 109 -13.90 -8.56 13.18
CA PHE A 109 -15.24 -8.09 12.88
C PHE A 109 -15.20 -6.79 12.07
N ILE A 110 -16.00 -6.68 11.01
CA ILE A 110 -16.15 -5.48 10.19
C ILE A 110 -17.27 -4.64 10.81
N GLU A 111 -16.91 -3.50 11.37
CA GLU A 111 -17.79 -2.66 12.17
C GLU A 111 -18.50 -1.60 11.32
N THR A 112 -17.85 -1.11 10.28
CA THR A 112 -18.36 -0.01 9.46
C THR A 112 -18.36 -0.32 7.96
N GLU A 113 -19.22 0.37 7.20
CA GLU A 113 -19.24 0.25 5.73
C GLU A 113 -17.95 0.79 5.10
N ASN A 114 -17.28 1.77 5.72
CA ASN A 114 -15.99 2.28 5.26
C ASN A 114 -14.90 1.20 5.32
N GLU A 115 -14.93 0.33 6.33
CA GLU A 115 -14.00 -0.79 6.43
C GLU A 115 -14.28 -1.85 5.38
N ARG A 116 -15.56 -2.14 5.13
CA ARG A 116 -15.95 -3.05 4.05
C ARG A 116 -15.51 -2.52 2.68
N ALA A 117 -15.70 -1.22 2.45
CA ALA A 117 -15.25 -0.56 1.22
C ALA A 117 -13.73 -0.61 1.07
N PHE A 118 -12.99 -0.36 2.15
CA PHE A 118 -11.52 -0.46 2.16
C PHE A 118 -11.04 -1.88 1.86
N ILE A 119 -11.63 -2.91 2.48
CA ILE A 119 -11.24 -4.31 2.21
C ILE A 119 -11.40 -4.62 0.72
N LYS A 120 -12.52 -4.19 0.14
CA LYS A 120 -12.82 -4.38 -1.28
C LYS A 120 -11.90 -3.58 -2.20
N SER A 121 -11.58 -2.32 -1.87
CA SER A 121 -10.73 -1.47 -2.71
C SER A 121 -9.25 -1.86 -2.63
N PHE A 122 -8.75 -2.09 -1.42
CA PHE A 122 -7.34 -2.34 -1.17
C PHE A 122 -6.97 -3.78 -1.52
N TYR A 123 -7.64 -4.78 -0.92
CA TYR A 123 -7.32 -6.19 -1.12
C TYR A 123 -8.01 -6.81 -2.34
N GLY A 124 -9.10 -6.21 -2.84
CA GLY A 124 -9.82 -6.72 -4.01
C GLY A 124 -10.70 -7.95 -3.73
N ILE A 125 -11.12 -8.14 -2.47
CA ILE A 125 -11.91 -9.28 -1.99
C ILE A 125 -13.26 -8.85 -1.42
#